data_AF-A0A0Q9X9M6-F1
#
_entry.id   AF-A0A0Q9X9M6-F1
#
_cell.length_a   1.000
_cell.length_b   1.000
_cell.length_c   1.000
_cell.angle_alpha   90.00
_cell.angle_beta   90.00
_cell.angle_gamma   90.00
#
_symmetry.space_group_name_H-M   'P 1'
#
loop_
_entity.id
_entity.type
_entity.pdbx_description
1 polymer ?
#
loop_
_entity_poly.entity_id
_entity_poly.type
_entity_poly.pdbx_seq_one_letter_code
_entity_poly.pdbx_strand_id
1 'polypeptide(L)'
;MWFEILPSAAIITVALSVPIYAMYGLQKLTLGNAYRRNMDERFDRVMYQRDFRLTNNPYVMNGLKEIKEEDEYEKEKKEREKKKEQDSKEKKKQQE
;
A
#
# COMPACT_ATOMS: atom_id res chain seq x y z
N MET A 1 19.34 7.04 -50.32
CA MET A 1 20.52 7.33 -49.46
C MET A 1 20.32 6.65 -48.11
N TRP A 2 21.38 6.23 -47.41
CA TRP A 2 21.28 5.43 -46.18
C TRP A 2 20.41 6.06 -45.06
N PHE A 3 20.24 7.38 -45.07
CA PHE A 3 19.39 8.10 -44.11
C PHE A 3 17.87 7.93 -44.34
N GLU A 4 17.43 7.41 -45.48
CA GLU A 4 16.00 7.18 -45.73
C GLU A 4 15.39 6.13 -44.79
N ILE A 5 16.23 5.35 -44.09
CA ILE A 5 15.79 4.46 -43.02
C ILE A 5 15.45 5.20 -41.73
N LEU A 6 16.01 6.40 -41.50
CA LEU A 6 15.88 7.13 -40.24
C LEU A 6 14.42 7.45 -39.88
N PRO A 7 13.53 7.88 -40.79
CA PRO A 7 12.12 8.10 -40.45
C PRO A 7 11.45 6.82 -39.94
N SER A 8 11.68 5.68 -40.60
CA SER A 8 11.11 4.39 -40.18
C SER A 8 11.67 3.93 -38.83
N ALA A 9 12.98 4.05 -38.63
CA ALA A 9 13.63 3.72 -37.35
C ALA A 9 13.15 4.64 -36.21
N ALA A 10 12.94 5.92 -36.49
CA ALA A 10 12.42 6.88 -35.51
C ALA A 10 10.98 6.53 -35.09
N ILE A 11 10.10 6.20 -36.05
CA ILE A 11 8.73 5.77 -35.75
C ILE A 11 8.74 4.52 -34.88
N ILE A 12 9.56 3.51 -35.21
CA ILE A 12 9.67 2.28 -34.41
C ILE A 12 10.15 2.59 -32.99
N THR A 13 11.19 3.41 -32.86
CA THR A 13 11.77 3.77 -31.55
C THR A 13 10.77 4.53 -30.69
N VAL A 14 10.04 5.47 -31.27
CA VAL A 14 8.97 6.20 -30.56
C VAL A 14 7.86 5.24 -30.16
N ALA A 15 7.40 4.38 -31.08
CA ALA A 15 6.33 3.43 -30.80
C ALA A 15 6.70 2.43 -29.68
N LEU A 16 7.95 1.99 -29.61
CA LEU A 16 8.43 1.08 -28.56
C LEU A 16 8.71 1.78 -27.22
N SER A 17 9.15 3.05 -27.24
CA SER A 17 9.45 3.79 -26.02
C SER A 17 8.20 4.32 -25.32
N VAL A 18 7.18 4.74 -26.07
CA VAL A 18 5.96 5.34 -25.52
C VAL A 18 5.28 4.45 -24.45
N PRO A 19 5.06 3.14 -24.65
CA PRO A 19 4.45 2.28 -23.63
C PRO A 19 5.22 2.24 -22.31
N ILE A 20 6.56 2.29 -22.37
CA ILE A 20 7.44 2.24 -21.19
C ILE A 20 7.25 3.50 -20.34
N TYR A 21 7.33 4.68 -20.96
CA TYR A 21 7.17 5.96 -20.27
C TYR A 21 5.71 6.22 -19.85
N ALA A 22 4.74 5.80 -20.66
CA ALA A 22 3.33 5.88 -20.29
C ALA A 22 3.04 5.05 -19.03
N MET A 23 3.55 3.81 -18.97
CA MET A 23 3.37 2.94 -17.81
C MET A 23 4.03 3.52 -16.55
N TYR A 24 5.21 4.12 -16.67
CA TYR A 24 5.88 4.83 -15.58
C TYR A 24 5.00 5.96 -15.02
N GLY A 25 4.42 6.79 -15.90
CA GLY A 25 3.51 7.86 -15.51
C GLY A 25 2.23 7.35 -14.85
N LEU A 26 1.60 6.34 -15.44
CA LEU A 26 0.37 5.73 -14.91
C LEU A 26 0.60 5.14 -13.52
N GLN A 27 1.69 4.39 -13.32
CA GLN A 27 1.98 3.78 -12.01
C GLN A 27 2.19 4.84 -10.93
N LYS A 28 2.91 5.92 -11.25
CA LYS A 28 3.10 7.04 -10.33
C LYS A 28 1.78 7.69 -9.93
N LEU A 29 0.83 7.81 -10.84
CA LEU A 29 -0.50 8.37 -10.56
C LEU A 29 -1.38 7.43 -9.74
N THR A 30 -1.37 6.13 -10.03
CA THR A 30 -2.27 5.17 -9.37
C THR A 30 -1.78 4.69 -8.01
N LEU A 31 -0.46 4.47 -7.86
CA LEU A 31 0.13 3.82 -6.69
C LEU A 31 0.93 4.79 -5.81
N GLY A 32 1.18 6.01 -6.30
CA GLY A 32 2.07 6.98 -5.66
C GLY A 32 3.56 6.68 -5.83
N ASN A 33 3.91 5.57 -6.49
CA ASN A 33 5.28 5.20 -6.82
C ASN A 33 5.39 4.76 -8.27
N ALA A 34 6.48 5.13 -8.93
CA ALA A 34 6.66 4.88 -10.36
C ALA A 34 7.13 3.45 -10.69
N TYR A 35 7.56 2.69 -9.66
CA TYR A 35 8.04 1.32 -9.83
C TYR A 35 7.17 0.34 -9.05
N ARG A 36 6.89 -0.82 -9.69
CA ARG A 36 6.19 -1.92 -9.04
C ARG A 36 7.14 -2.76 -8.18
N ARG A 37 6.68 -3.20 -7.01
CA ARG A 37 7.45 -4.17 -6.20
C ARG A 37 7.38 -5.53 -6.87
N ASN A 38 8.47 -6.28 -6.81
CA ASN A 38 8.48 -7.67 -7.24
C ASN A 38 7.55 -8.49 -6.33
N MET A 39 6.79 -9.39 -6.95
CA MET A 39 5.82 -10.25 -6.28
C MET A 39 5.94 -11.70 -6.79
N ASP A 40 7.13 -12.06 -7.28
CA ASP A 40 7.38 -13.37 -7.89
C ASP A 40 7.44 -14.47 -6.83
N GLU A 41 8.01 -14.16 -5.66
CA GLU A 41 8.06 -15.07 -4.54
C GLU A 41 6.81 -15.01 -3.66
N ARG A 42 6.53 -16.13 -2.98
CA ARG A 42 5.38 -16.23 -2.06
C ARG A 42 5.55 -15.29 -0.87
N PHE A 43 6.77 -15.15 -0.35
CA PHE A 43 7.05 -14.27 0.79
C PHE A 43 6.76 -12.81 0.43
N ASP A 44 7.23 -12.35 -0.73
CA ASP A 44 6.99 -10.99 -1.22
C ASP A 44 5.51 -10.68 -1.37
N ARG A 45 4.71 -11.62 -1.89
CA ARG A 45 3.25 -11.46 -1.99
C ARG A 45 2.58 -11.30 -0.63
N VAL A 46 2.99 -12.09 0.37
CA VAL A 46 2.44 -11.99 1.72
C VAL A 46 2.81 -10.67 2.36
N MET A 47 4.05 -10.21 2.18
CA MET A 47 4.49 -8.91 2.70
C MET A 47 3.79 -7.74 2.01
N TYR A 48 3.55 -7.84 0.70
CA TYR A 48 2.78 -6.84 -0.04
C TYR A 48 1.33 -6.71 0.49
N GLN A 49 0.66 -7.84 0.77
CA GLN A 49 -0.66 -7.83 1.38
C GLN A 49 -0.66 -7.31 2.82
N ARG A 50 0.38 -7.64 3.60
CA ARG A 50 0.56 -7.12 4.96
C ARG A 50 0.64 -5.59 4.96
N ASP A 51 1.47 -5.03 4.09
CA ASP A 51 1.66 -3.58 3.99
C ASP A 51 0.34 -2.90 3.58
N PHE A 52 -0.43 -3.50 2.66
CA PHE A 52 -1.78 -3.05 2.33
C PHE A 52 -2.74 -3.02 3.54
N ARG A 53 -2.70 -4.01 4.43
CA ARG A 53 -3.57 -4.03 5.63
C ARG A 53 -3.19 -2.99 6.66
N LEU A 54 -1.92 -2.59 6.70
CA LEU A 54 -1.42 -1.63 7.69
C LEU A 54 -1.68 -0.17 7.27
N THR A 55 -1.41 0.18 6.01
CA THR A 55 -1.42 1.57 5.54
C THR A 55 -2.38 1.84 4.38
N ASN A 56 -3.13 0.84 3.92
CA ASN A 56 -3.96 0.87 2.70
C ASN A 56 -3.20 1.16 1.38
N ASN A 57 -1.90 1.43 1.44
CA ASN A 57 -1.02 1.59 0.29
C ASN A 57 0.36 0.96 0.57
N PRO A 58 0.77 -0.08 -0.19
CA PRO A 58 1.99 -0.85 0.06
C PRO A 58 3.29 -0.08 -0.22
N TYR A 59 3.20 1.13 -0.77
CA TYR A 59 4.34 2.03 -0.99
C TYR A 59 4.50 3.07 0.13
N VAL A 60 3.50 3.19 1.01
CA VAL A 60 3.60 4.01 2.22
C VAL A 60 4.27 3.18 3.30
N MET A 61 5.50 3.53 3.63
CA MET A 61 6.32 2.84 4.63
C MET A 61 5.78 3.10 6.03
N ASN A 62 5.49 2.03 6.76
CA ASN A 62 5.16 2.12 8.18
C ASN A 62 6.44 2.12 9.02
N GLY A 63 6.75 3.24 9.67
CA GLY A 63 7.97 3.43 10.45
C GLY A 63 7.79 3.17 11.95
N LEU A 64 8.86 3.36 12.71
CA LEU A 64 8.83 3.20 14.19
C LEU A 64 7.87 4.18 14.88
N LYS A 65 7.53 5.29 14.23
CA LYS A 65 6.62 6.32 14.77
C LYS A 65 5.18 5.83 14.95
N GLU A 66 4.78 4.79 14.21
CA GLU A 66 3.43 4.23 14.32
C GLU A 66 3.31 3.23 15.48
N ILE A 67 4.43 2.83 16.06
CA ILE A 67 4.45 1.95 17.22
C ILE A 67 4.11 2.82 18.43
N LYS A 68 3.00 2.49 19.10
CA LYS A 68 2.57 3.20 20.30
C LYS A 68 3.60 3.03 21.42
N GLU A 69 3.77 4.07 22.21
CA GLU A 69 4.59 4.00 23.41
C GLU A 69 3.86 3.26 24.53
N GLU A 70 4.60 2.80 25.53
CA GLU A 70 4.08 1.95 26.61
C GLU A 70 2.93 2.63 27.39
N ASP A 71 3.06 3.93 27.64
CA ASP A 71 2.03 4.74 28.30
C ASP A 71 0.73 4.84 27.49
N GLU A 72 0.82 4.84 26.17
CA GLU A 72 -0.34 4.88 25.27
C GLU A 72 -1.02 3.52 25.18
N TYR A 73 -0.24 2.44 25.19
CA TYR A 73 -0.76 1.06 25.25
C TYR A 73 -1.58 0.82 26.52
N GLU A 74 -1.09 1.26 27.68
CA GLU A 74 -1.79 1.08 28.96
C GLU A 74 -3.10 1.86 29.02
N LYS A 75 -3.15 3.07 28.44
CA LYS A 75 -4.40 3.86 28.33
C LYS A 75 -5.43 3.15 27.45
N GLU A 76 -5.02 2.69 26.28
CA GLU A 76 -5.94 2.01 25.35
C GLU A 76 -6.46 0.68 25.92
N LYS A 77 -5.60 -0.07 26.63
CA LYS A 77 -6.00 -1.31 27.30
C LYS A 77 -7.09 -1.06 28.34
N LYS A 78 -6.91 -0.04 29.20
CA LYS A 78 -7.91 0.38 30.19
C LYS A 78 -9.22 0.81 29.54
N GLU A 79 -9.19 1.50 28.40
CA GLU A 79 -10.39 1.89 27.65
C GLU A 79 -11.12 0.69 27.05
N ARG A 80 -10.38 -0.28 26.47
CA ARG A 80 -10.95 -1.52 25.94
C ARG A 80 -11.60 -2.36 27.03
N GLU A 81 -10.97 -2.44 28.21
CA GLU A 81 -11.53 -3.14 29.38
C GLU A 81 -12.81 -2.47 29.87
N LYS A 82 -12.83 -1.13 29.98
CA LYS A 82 -14.03 -0.36 30.33
C LYS A 82 -15.17 -0.56 29.34
N LYS A 83 -14.90 -0.56 28.03
CA LYS A 83 -15.91 -0.84 26.99
C LYS A 83 -16.50 -2.25 27.14
N LYS A 84 -15.66 -3.27 27.32
CA LYS A 84 -16.13 -4.65 27.55
C LYS A 84 -17.00 -4.76 28.80
N GLU A 85 -16.65 -4.04 29.87
CA GLU A 85 -17.43 -4.02 31.09
C GLU A 85 -18.78 -3.33 30.89
N GLN A 86 -18.83 -2.21 30.16
CA GLN A 86 -20.07 -1.52 29.78
C GLN A 86 -20.98 -2.40 28.90
N ASP A 87 -20.44 -3.00 27.85
CA ASP A 87 -21.18 -3.92 26.97
C ASP A 87 -21.75 -5.12 27.75
N SER A 88 -21.00 -5.62 28.75
CA SER A 88 -21.46 -6.72 29.61
C SER A 88 -22.60 -6.31 30.55
N LYS A 89 -22.59 -5.06 31.03
CA LYS A 89 -23.65 -4.49 31.87
C LYS A 89 -24.90 -4.19 31.06
N GLU A 90 -24.77 -3.66 29.85
CA GLU A 90 -25.91 -3.45 28.94
C GLU A 90 -26.59 -4.76 28.55
N LYS A 91 -25.82 -5.81 28.24
CA LYS A 91 -26.37 -7.14 27.93
C LYS A 91 -27.14 -7.76 29.09
N LYS A 92 -26.68 -7.56 30.34
CA LYS A 92 -27.41 -8.01 31.53
C LYS A 92 -28.70 -7.23 31.75
N LYS A 93 -28.70 -5.92 31.48
CA LYS A 93 -29.87 -5.05 31.64
C LYS A 93 -30.97 -5.27 30.59
N GLN A 94 -30.64 -5.91 29.47
CA GLN A 94 -31.61 -6.31 28.43
C GLN A 94 -32.22 -7.71 28.67
N GLN A 95 -31.73 -8.44 29.67
CA GLN A 95 -32.21 -9.79 30.04
C GLN A 95 -33.13 -9.79 31.28
N GLU A 96 -33.26 -8.66 31.98
CA GLU A 96 -34.30 -8.39 32.99
C GLU A 96 -35.51 -7.68 32.37
#